data_AF-A0A2A4K672-F1
#
_entry.id   AF-A0A2A4K672-F1
#
_cell.length_a   1.000
_cell.length_b   1.000
_cell.length_c   1.000
_cell.angle_alpha   90.00
_cell.angle_beta   90.00
_cell.angle_gamma   90.00
#
_symmetry.space_group_name_H-M   'P 1'
#
loop_
_entity.id
_entity.type
_entity.pdbx_description
1 polymer ?
#
loop_
_entity_poly.entity_id
_entity_poly.type
_entity_poly.pdbx_seq_one_letter_code
_entity_poly.pdbx_strand_id
1 'polypeptide(L)'
;MVIKDWAKVTPKLSQPVLSCIEKQGFKTMTPIQAAVIPLIMSCKDVVAEAVTGSGKTLAFVVPMIEMLIKKQKEAPLRKDYVYAVIISPTRELASQIYTVIEQFLQEPELSHVTMALLLGGRPVEADVETIQKGAHIAVCTPGRLGDLLAERKQLNLAGRLKEL
;
A
#
# COMPACT_ATOMS: atom_id res chain seq x y z
N MET A 1 24.19 14.14 -3.68
CA MET A 1 24.44 12.69 -3.81
C MET A 1 23.18 11.96 -3.38
N VAL A 2 22.52 11.20 -4.25
CA VAL A 2 21.28 10.49 -3.89
C VAL A 2 21.63 9.41 -2.87
N ILE A 3 21.05 9.49 -1.67
CA ILE A 3 21.22 8.48 -0.61
C ILE A 3 20.55 7.19 -1.09
N LYS A 4 21.33 6.14 -1.35
CA LYS A 4 20.83 4.83 -1.80
C LYS A 4 20.68 3.79 -0.69
N ASP A 5 21.10 4.14 0.51
CA ASP A 5 21.10 3.26 1.68
C ASP A 5 19.75 3.40 2.41
N TRP A 6 19.04 2.28 2.58
CA TRP A 6 17.73 2.23 3.23
C TRP A 6 17.78 2.78 4.67
N ALA A 7 18.89 2.57 5.40
CA ALA A 7 19.05 3.04 6.78
C ALA A 7 19.27 4.56 6.88
N LYS A 8 19.60 5.22 5.77
CA LYS A 8 19.89 6.66 5.70
C LYS A 8 18.73 7.48 5.13
N VAL A 9 17.60 6.85 4.82
CA VAL A 9 16.37 7.55 4.42
C VAL A 9 15.94 8.48 5.56
N THR A 10 15.47 9.67 5.20
CA THR A 10 14.92 10.66 6.13
C THR A 10 13.52 11.06 5.65
N PRO A 11 12.46 10.92 6.48
CA PRO A 11 12.45 10.35 7.83
C PRO A 11 12.90 8.89 7.89
N LYS A 12 13.38 8.41 9.05
CA LYS A 12 13.94 7.05 9.18
C LYS A 12 12.86 5.99 8.96
N LEU A 13 13.22 4.93 8.25
CA LEU A 13 12.37 3.74 8.13
C LEU A 13 12.31 2.97 9.46
N SER A 14 11.16 2.37 9.70
CA SER A 14 10.87 1.52 10.84
C SER A 14 11.56 0.15 10.73
N GLN A 15 11.81 -0.48 11.87
CA GLN A 15 12.42 -1.81 11.92
C GLN A 15 11.68 -2.87 11.10
N PRO A 16 10.34 -3.03 11.15
CA PRO A 16 9.67 -4.05 10.33
C PRO A 16 9.87 -3.83 8.84
N VAL A 17 9.87 -2.58 8.37
CA VAL A 17 10.15 -2.26 6.96
C VAL A 17 11.57 -2.65 6.57
N LEU A 18 12.57 -2.28 7.38
CA LEU A 18 13.97 -2.64 7.13
C LEU A 18 14.19 -4.16 7.14
N SER A 19 13.59 -4.86 8.11
CA SER A 19 13.64 -6.33 8.20
C SER A 19 13.05 -7.00 6.95
N CYS A 20 11.92 -6.51 6.45
CA CYS A 20 11.30 -7.05 5.23
C CYS A 20 12.18 -6.79 3.99
N ILE A 21 12.72 -5.58 3.85
CA ILE A 21 13.65 -5.19 2.77
C ILE A 21 14.91 -6.08 2.76
N GLU A 22 15.47 -6.37 3.93
CA GLU A 22 16.63 -7.25 4.09
C GLU A 22 16.29 -8.70 3.71
N LYS A 23 15.16 -9.25 4.19
CA LYS A 23 14.69 -10.59 3.83
C LYS A 23 14.45 -10.76 2.33
N GLN A 24 14.00 -9.71 1.65
CA GLN A 24 13.83 -9.68 0.20
C GLN A 24 15.15 -9.50 -0.58
N GLY A 25 16.27 -9.26 0.11
CA GLY A 25 17.60 -9.17 -0.49
C GLY A 25 17.91 -7.82 -1.15
N PHE A 26 17.13 -6.77 -0.88
CA PHE A 26 17.34 -5.45 -1.49
C PHE A 26 18.44 -4.66 -0.77
N LYS A 27 19.68 -4.84 -1.23
CA LYS A 27 20.87 -4.19 -0.63
C LYS A 27 20.84 -2.67 -0.64
N THR A 28 20.36 -2.05 -1.73
CA THR A 28 20.33 -0.59 -1.91
C THR A 28 19.11 -0.17 -2.71
N MET A 29 18.62 1.03 -2.46
CA MET A 29 17.54 1.65 -3.23
C MET A 29 17.95 1.94 -4.67
N THR A 30 16.99 1.80 -5.59
CA THR A 30 17.07 2.32 -6.95
C THR A 30 16.92 3.85 -6.95
N PRO A 31 17.33 4.56 -8.02
CA PRO A 31 17.21 6.02 -8.07
C PRO A 31 15.79 6.54 -7.86
N ILE A 32 14.78 5.84 -8.41
CA ILE A 32 13.37 6.24 -8.25
C ILE A 32 12.90 6.05 -6.81
N GLN A 33 13.31 4.97 -6.13
CA GLN A 33 13.00 4.74 -4.72
C GLN A 33 13.61 5.82 -3.84
N ALA A 34 14.89 6.11 -4.01
CA ALA A 34 15.59 7.12 -3.22
C ALA A 34 15.04 8.55 -3.42
N ALA A 35 14.48 8.85 -4.60
CA ALA A 35 13.86 10.14 -4.88
C ALA A 35 12.44 10.24 -4.31
N VAL A 36 11.64 9.18 -4.41
CA VAL A 36 10.20 9.21 -4.11
C VAL A 36 9.88 8.95 -2.64
N ILE A 37 10.56 7.98 -2.01
CA ILE A 37 10.22 7.52 -0.65
C ILE A 37 10.22 8.69 0.36
N PRO A 38 11.27 9.55 0.44
CA PRO A 38 11.27 10.67 1.38
C PRO A 38 10.14 11.67 1.15
N LEU A 39 9.74 11.87 -0.10
CA LEU A 39 8.69 12.83 -0.48
C LEU A 39 7.33 12.35 0.01
N ILE A 40 6.98 11.08 -0.26
CA ILE A 40 5.71 10.50 0.19
C ILE A 40 5.65 10.43 1.72
N MET A 41 6.75 10.04 2.40
CA MET A 41 6.81 10.06 3.87
C MET A 41 6.66 11.46 4.48
N SER A 42 6.89 12.51 3.68
CA SER A 42 6.67 13.90 4.06
C SER A 42 5.29 14.43 3.64
N CYS A 43 4.34 13.53 3.34
CA CYS A 43 2.98 13.83 2.91
C CYS A 43 2.92 14.74 1.66
N LYS A 44 3.85 14.56 0.71
CA LYS A 44 3.83 15.29 -0.56
C LYS A 44 3.18 14.46 -1.65
N ASP A 45 2.44 15.13 -2.54
CA ASP A 45 1.99 14.57 -3.80
C ASP A 45 3.17 14.41 -4.75
N VAL A 46 3.29 13.23 -5.37
CA VAL A 46 4.43 12.88 -6.22
C VAL A 46 3.94 12.34 -7.55
N VAL A 47 4.37 12.97 -8.64
CA VAL A 47 4.33 12.40 -10.00
C VAL A 47 5.73 11.92 -10.33
N ALA A 48 5.84 10.64 -10.70
CA ALA A 48 7.12 9.99 -10.94
C ALA A 48 7.10 9.22 -12.25
N GLU A 49 8.02 9.54 -13.16
CA GLU A 49 8.21 8.85 -14.43
C GLU A 49 9.47 7.98 -14.36
N ALA A 50 9.32 6.68 -14.65
CA ALA A 50 10.45 5.77 -14.77
C ALA A 50 10.06 4.55 -15.61
N VAL A 51 11.06 3.92 -16.23
CA VAL A 51 10.88 2.69 -17.02
C VAL A 51 10.33 1.52 -16.18
N THR A 52 9.72 0.53 -16.84
CA THR A 52 9.32 -0.73 -16.18
C THR A 52 10.54 -1.43 -15.58
N GLY A 53 10.34 -2.17 -14.48
CA GLY A 53 11.46 -2.85 -13.78
C GLY A 53 12.39 -1.93 -12.97
N SER A 54 12.16 -0.61 -12.92
CA SER A 54 13.01 0.32 -12.16
C SER A 54 12.83 0.30 -10.62
N GLY A 55 11.96 -0.59 -10.11
CA GLY A 55 11.66 -0.70 -8.68
C GLY A 55 10.59 0.27 -8.17
N LYS A 56 9.74 0.81 -9.05
CA LYS A 56 8.64 1.73 -8.68
C LYS A 56 7.70 1.19 -7.60
N THR A 57 7.45 -0.12 -7.57
CA THR A 57 6.53 -0.72 -6.58
C THR A 57 6.95 -0.40 -5.15
N LEU A 58 8.22 -0.64 -4.79
CA LEU A 58 8.72 -0.29 -3.47
C LEU A 58 8.78 1.22 -3.23
N ALA A 59 8.89 2.02 -4.30
CA ALA A 59 8.95 3.48 -4.18
C ALA A 59 7.66 4.07 -3.58
N PHE A 60 6.51 3.42 -3.75
CA PHE A 60 5.25 3.81 -3.10
C PHE A 60 4.78 2.85 -1.99
N VAL A 61 5.13 1.55 -2.04
CA VAL A 61 4.74 0.60 -0.99
C VAL A 61 5.45 0.89 0.33
N VAL A 62 6.77 1.12 0.30
CA VAL A 62 7.55 1.41 1.51
C VAL A 62 6.99 2.61 2.29
N PRO A 63 6.81 3.80 1.67
CA PRO A 63 6.31 4.95 2.41
C PRO A 63 4.84 4.79 2.84
N MET A 64 4.02 4.05 2.08
CA MET A 64 2.64 3.72 2.50
C MET A 64 2.62 2.89 3.79
N ILE A 65 3.48 1.87 3.89
CA ILE A 65 3.60 1.04 5.11
C ILE A 65 4.12 1.87 6.28
N GLU A 66 5.11 2.76 6.06
CA GLU A 66 5.60 3.67 7.11
C GLU A 66 4.49 4.59 7.64
N MET A 67 3.68 5.15 6.75
CA MET A 67 2.54 5.98 7.14
C MET A 67 1.50 5.20 7.94
N LEU A 68 1.21 3.95 7.57
CA LEU A 68 0.32 3.06 8.34
C LEU A 68 0.88 2.77 9.75
N ILE A 69 2.17 2.49 9.86
CA ILE A 69 2.84 2.27 11.15
C ILE A 69 2.76 3.53 12.01
N LYS A 70 3.01 4.69 11.43
CA LYS A 70 2.87 5.98 12.13
C LYS A 70 1.44 6.16 12.63
N LYS A 71 0.44 5.91 11.79
CA LYS A 71 -0.98 6.02 12.15
C LYS A 71 -1.35 5.09 13.30
N GLN A 72 -0.93 3.83 13.25
CA GLN A 72 -1.16 2.85 14.32
C GLN A 72 -0.57 3.28 15.67
N LYS A 73 0.55 4.00 15.67
CA LYS A 73 1.17 4.55 16.90
C LYS A 73 0.36 5.71 17.48
N GLU A 74 -0.32 6.48 16.64
CA GLU A 74 -1.18 7.59 17.06
C GLU A 74 -2.52 7.07 17.59
N ALA A 75 -3.15 6.13 16.88
CA ALA A 75 -4.37 5.47 17.30
C ALA A 75 -4.51 4.09 16.63
N PRO A 76 -5.15 3.10 17.28
CA PRO A 76 -5.41 1.80 16.67
C PRO A 76 -6.14 1.91 15.32
N LEU A 77 -5.63 1.23 14.30
CA LEU A 77 -6.27 1.15 12.99
C LEU A 77 -7.65 0.51 13.12
N ARG A 78 -8.63 1.22 12.58
CA ARG A 78 -10.02 0.78 12.62
C ARG A 78 -10.28 -0.20 11.48
N LYS A 79 -10.79 -1.37 11.82
CA LYS A 79 -11.11 -2.44 10.86
C LYS A 79 -12.09 -2.00 9.76
N ASP A 80 -12.97 -1.06 10.05
CA ASP A 80 -13.95 -0.57 9.08
C ASP A 80 -13.37 0.43 8.08
N TYR A 81 -12.13 0.89 8.26
CA TYR A 81 -11.49 1.91 7.43
C TYR A 81 -10.50 1.35 6.41
N VAL A 82 -10.42 2.05 5.28
CA VAL A 82 -9.44 1.85 4.22
C VAL A 82 -8.53 3.06 4.21
N TYR A 83 -7.25 2.86 4.49
CA TYR A 83 -6.27 3.93 4.64
C TYR A 83 -5.42 4.12 3.38
N ALA A 84 -5.26 3.08 2.56
CA ALA A 84 -4.53 3.17 1.30
C ALA A 84 -5.28 2.47 0.16
N VAL A 85 -5.29 3.11 -1.01
CA VAL A 85 -5.84 2.55 -2.24
C VAL A 85 -4.77 2.60 -3.33
N ILE A 86 -4.44 1.45 -3.92
CA ILE A 86 -3.54 1.34 -5.06
C ILE A 86 -4.34 0.87 -6.27
N ILE A 87 -4.38 1.71 -7.30
CA ILE A 87 -5.12 1.44 -8.54
C ILE A 87 -4.12 0.98 -9.60
N SER A 88 -4.32 -0.21 -10.14
CA SER A 88 -3.48 -0.80 -11.19
C SER A 88 -4.30 -1.06 -12.46
N PRO A 89 -3.74 -0.79 -13.67
CA PRO A 89 -4.46 -0.93 -14.93
C PRO A 89 -4.85 -2.37 -15.27
N THR A 90 -4.09 -3.36 -14.80
CA THR A 90 -4.34 -4.78 -15.08
C THR A 90 -4.44 -5.61 -13.81
N ARG A 91 -5.09 -6.77 -13.93
CA ARG A 91 -5.26 -7.74 -12.83
C ARG A 91 -3.92 -8.33 -12.43
N GLU A 92 -3.07 -8.60 -13.39
CA GLU A 92 -1.76 -9.22 -13.21
C GLU A 92 -0.85 -8.28 -12.41
N LEU A 93 -0.80 -6.99 -12.78
CA LEU A 93 0.00 -6.01 -12.07
C LEU A 93 -0.57 -5.72 -10.67
N ALA A 94 -1.90 -5.72 -10.50
CA ALA A 94 -2.53 -5.59 -9.19
C ALA A 94 -2.14 -6.75 -8.26
N SER A 95 -2.21 -8.00 -8.76
CA SER A 95 -1.79 -9.17 -8.00
C SER A 95 -0.30 -9.14 -7.64
N GLN A 96 0.57 -8.70 -8.56
CA GLN A 96 2.00 -8.54 -8.26
C GLN A 96 2.25 -7.53 -7.13
N ILE A 97 1.57 -6.37 -7.15
CA ILE A 97 1.67 -5.37 -6.08
C ILE A 97 1.14 -5.93 -4.76
N TYR A 98 0.01 -6.64 -4.79
CA TYR A 98 -0.58 -7.28 -3.62
C TYR A 98 0.40 -8.26 -2.96
N THR A 99 1.07 -9.12 -3.73
CA THR A 99 2.08 -10.05 -3.20
C THR A 99 3.28 -9.32 -2.59
N VAL A 100 3.70 -8.18 -3.16
CA VAL A 100 4.77 -7.37 -2.55
C VAL A 100 4.33 -6.82 -1.20
N ILE A 101 3.10 -6.33 -1.07
CA ILE A 101 2.56 -5.81 0.20
C ILE A 101 2.44 -6.95 1.22
N GLU A 102 1.99 -8.13 0.81
CA GLU A 102 1.85 -9.32 1.66
C GLU A 102 3.15 -9.65 2.40
N GLN A 103 4.30 -9.50 1.74
CA GLN A 103 5.61 -9.75 2.34
C GLN A 103 5.91 -8.80 3.51
N PHE A 104 5.48 -7.54 3.45
CA PHE A 104 5.60 -6.61 4.57
C PHE A 104 4.64 -7.01 5.70
N LEU A 105 3.43 -7.47 5.38
CA LEU A 105 2.44 -7.86 6.37
C LEU A 105 2.78 -9.17 7.12
N GLN A 106 3.80 -9.91 6.66
CA GLN A 106 4.35 -11.06 7.40
C GLN A 106 5.21 -10.63 8.60
N GLU A 107 5.63 -9.37 8.69
CA GLU A 107 6.34 -8.89 9.89
C GLU A 107 5.37 -8.86 11.09
N PRO A 108 5.75 -9.39 12.27
CA PRO A 108 4.84 -9.54 13.41
C PRO A 108 4.14 -8.24 13.82
N GLU A 109 4.84 -7.12 13.73
CA GLU A 109 4.33 -5.78 14.06
C GLU A 109 3.23 -5.31 13.10
N LEU A 110 3.15 -5.89 11.90
CA LEU A 110 2.19 -5.55 10.85
C LEU A 110 1.05 -6.59 10.72
N SER A 111 1.06 -7.66 11.51
CA SER A 111 0.08 -8.76 11.46
C SER A 111 -1.39 -8.33 11.66
N HIS A 112 -1.62 -7.17 12.27
CA HIS A 112 -2.95 -6.58 12.47
C HIS A 112 -3.46 -5.80 11.25
N VAL A 113 -2.60 -5.51 10.28
CA VAL A 113 -2.95 -4.79 9.05
C VAL A 113 -3.59 -5.77 8.06
N THR A 114 -4.79 -5.46 7.59
CA THR A 114 -5.48 -6.27 6.57
C THR A 114 -5.43 -5.60 5.21
N MET A 115 -5.53 -6.39 4.16
CA MET A 115 -5.60 -5.89 2.80
C MET A 115 -6.60 -6.68 1.95
N ALA A 116 -7.09 -6.04 0.88
CA ALA A 116 -8.00 -6.66 -0.07
C ALA A 116 -7.52 -6.47 -1.51
N LEU A 117 -7.65 -7.55 -2.29
CA LEU A 117 -7.42 -7.54 -3.74
C LEU A 117 -8.76 -7.50 -4.48
N LEU A 118 -9.06 -6.36 -5.10
CA LEU A 118 -10.38 -6.04 -5.67
C LEU A 118 -10.30 -6.02 -7.20
N LEU A 119 -10.59 -7.16 -7.81
CA LEU A 119 -10.43 -7.38 -9.25
C LEU A 119 -11.76 -7.72 -9.93
N GLY A 120 -11.93 -7.24 -11.16
CA GLY A 120 -13.03 -7.66 -12.05
C GLY A 120 -13.07 -9.18 -12.31
N GLY A 121 -14.25 -9.70 -12.65
CA GLY A 121 -14.44 -11.10 -13.06
C GLY A 121 -15.03 -12.04 -11.99
N ARG A 122 -15.37 -11.52 -10.80
CA ARG A 122 -16.16 -12.22 -9.78
C ARG A 122 -17.32 -11.35 -9.27
N PRO A 123 -18.35 -11.88 -8.60
CA PRO A 123 -19.40 -11.06 -7.99
C PRO A 123 -18.82 -9.98 -7.06
N VAL A 124 -19.40 -8.78 -7.09
CA VAL A 124 -18.95 -7.62 -6.29
C VAL A 124 -19.23 -7.85 -4.80
N GLU A 125 -20.24 -8.66 -4.49
CA GLU A 125 -20.70 -8.99 -3.16
C GLU A 125 -19.59 -9.68 -2.33
N ALA A 126 -18.76 -10.51 -2.96
CA ALA A 126 -17.60 -11.13 -2.30
C ALA A 126 -16.53 -10.10 -1.87
N ASP A 127 -16.36 -9.04 -2.65
CA ASP A 127 -15.45 -7.93 -2.32
C ASP A 127 -16.03 -7.09 -1.18
N VAL A 128 -17.34 -6.87 -1.19
CA VAL A 128 -18.05 -6.17 -0.11
C VAL A 128 -17.85 -6.90 1.21
N GLU A 129 -18.06 -8.21 1.26
CA GLU A 129 -17.84 -9.01 2.47
C GLU A 129 -16.38 -8.93 2.95
N THR A 130 -15.42 -8.95 2.02
CA THR A 130 -13.99 -8.83 2.34
C THR A 130 -13.69 -7.48 2.99
N ILE A 131 -14.19 -6.37 2.40
CA ILE A 131 -14.00 -5.02 2.95
C ILE A 131 -14.71 -4.87 4.30
N GLN A 132 -15.87 -5.50 4.50
CA GLN A 132 -16.58 -5.49 5.77
C GLN A 132 -15.83 -6.22 6.90
N LYS A 133 -15.10 -7.30 6.58
CA LYS A 133 -14.20 -7.99 7.52
C LYS A 133 -12.96 -7.14 7.86
N GLY A 134 -12.55 -6.28 6.93
CA GLY A 134 -11.60 -5.20 7.12
C GLY A 134 -10.53 -5.17 6.03
N ALA A 135 -10.22 -3.99 5.51
CA ALA A 135 -9.28 -3.82 4.41
C ALA A 135 -8.51 -2.49 4.54
N HIS A 136 -7.55 -2.40 5.47
CA HIS A 136 -6.76 -1.19 5.65
C HIS A 136 -6.03 -0.75 4.36
N ILE A 137 -5.65 -1.71 3.51
CA ILE A 137 -5.07 -1.47 2.18
C ILE A 137 -5.96 -2.12 1.11
N ALA A 138 -6.31 -1.40 0.06
CA ALA A 138 -7.01 -1.94 -1.10
C ALA A 138 -6.12 -1.86 -2.35
N VAL A 139 -5.90 -2.99 -3.02
CA VAL A 139 -5.26 -3.03 -4.35
C VAL A 139 -6.34 -3.40 -5.36
N CYS A 140 -6.58 -2.55 -6.36
CA CYS A 140 -7.75 -2.67 -7.22
C CYS A 140 -7.49 -2.33 -8.69
N THR A 141 -8.38 -2.79 -9.56
CA THR A 141 -8.49 -2.27 -10.92
C THR A 141 -9.54 -1.16 -11.00
N PRO A 142 -9.41 -0.19 -11.93
CA PRO A 142 -10.33 0.95 -12.04
C PRO A 142 -11.81 0.54 -12.14
N GLY A 143 -12.12 -0.47 -12.97
CA GLY A 143 -13.50 -0.93 -13.15
C GLY A 143 -14.12 -1.47 -11.86
N ARG A 144 -13.39 -2.32 -11.12
CA ARG A 144 -13.90 -2.87 -9.85
C ARG A 144 -14.02 -1.79 -8.77
N LEU A 145 -13.07 -0.85 -8.70
CA LEU A 145 -13.20 0.28 -7.80
C LEU A 145 -14.45 1.10 -8.11
N GLY A 146 -14.72 1.36 -9.40
CA GLY A 146 -15.94 2.00 -9.88
C GLY A 146 -17.21 1.26 -9.45
N ASP A 147 -17.25 -0.07 -9.61
CA ASP A 147 -18.39 -0.90 -9.20
C ASP A 147 -18.68 -0.81 -7.68
N LEU A 148 -17.64 -0.67 -6.86
CA LEU A 148 -17.72 -0.58 -5.40
C LEU A 148 -18.04 0.83 -4.89
N LEU A 149 -17.69 1.86 -5.66
CA LEU A 149 -18.01 3.26 -5.37
C LEU A 149 -19.39 3.66 -5.87
N ALA A 150 -19.86 3.03 -6.97
CA ALA A 150 -21.23 3.16 -7.41
C ALA A 150 -22.15 2.73 -6.26
N GLU A 151 -23.18 3.52 -5.97
CA GLU A 151 -24.08 3.35 -4.81
C GLU A 151 -24.80 1.99 -4.82
N ARG A 152 -24.11 0.94 -4.40
CA ARG A 152 -24.70 -0.32 -3.99
C ARG A 152 -25.03 -0.18 -2.52
N LYS A 153 -26.30 -0.32 -2.18
CA LYS A 153 -26.89 -0.17 -0.83
C LYS A 153 -26.22 -0.98 0.30
N GLN A 154 -25.15 -1.72 0.03
CA GLN A 154 -24.51 -2.68 0.92
C GLN A 154 -23.14 -2.21 1.48
N LEU A 155 -22.48 -1.21 0.86
CA LEU A 155 -21.18 -0.71 1.33
C LEU A 155 -20.95 0.76 0.96
N ASN A 156 -20.80 1.63 1.96
CA ASN A 156 -20.29 2.99 1.75
C ASN A 156 -18.75 2.99 1.78
N LEU A 157 -18.11 2.66 0.65
CA LEU A 157 -16.64 2.64 0.55
C LEU A 157 -16.05 4.05 0.71
N ALA A 158 -16.67 5.08 0.14
CA ALA A 158 -16.22 6.47 0.26
C ALA A 158 -16.14 6.93 1.73
N GLY A 159 -17.15 6.60 2.55
CA GLY A 159 -17.17 6.91 3.98
C GLY A 159 -16.10 6.18 4.80
N ARG A 160 -15.58 5.06 4.28
CA ARG A 160 -14.54 4.24 4.90
C ARG A 160 -13.13 4.67 4.54
N LEU A 161 -12.94 5.43 3.46
CA LEU A 161 -11.64 6.01 3.12
C LEU A 161 -11.23 7.03 4.19
N LYS A 162 -10.00 6.89 4.69
CA LYS A 162 -9.41 7.82 5.67
C LYS A 162 -7.99 8.17 5.30
N GLU A 163 -7.62 9.39 5.62
CA GLU A 163 -6.27 9.90 5.43
C GLU A 163 -5.28 9.16 6.35
N LEU A 164 -4.13 8.84 5.77
CA LEU A 164 -2.95 8.36 6.48
C LEU A 164 -2.30 9.48 7.28
#